data_AF-A0A0K2RK30-F1
#
_entry.id   AF-A0A0K2RK30-F1
#
_cell.length_a   1.000
_cell.length_b   1.000
_cell.length_c   1.000
_cell.angle_alpha   90.00
_cell.angle_beta   90.00
_cell.angle_gamma   90.00
#
_symmetry.space_group_name_H-M   'P 1'
#
loop_
_entity.id
_entity.type
_entity.pdbx_description
1 polymer ?
#
loop_
_entity_poly.entity_id
_entity_poly.type
_entity_poly.pdbx_seq_one_letter_code
_entity_poly.pdbx_strand_id
1 'polypeptide(L)'
;MPHRHGQADGESLAHNRPHAGEPESLEPANIVADVHGGPYVRGVPMILATTTPRPRRNVELVLLVLALAVGIGASAMVGLNSPAAFDADFWFQSSLLIVAAFAFHMILRFRAKYADPIILPIVVALNGLGLALIHRMDQPGEDTGNNQLRWTLLAMAVSIVVIWFLKDHRILRRFTFISLAASAVLLVLPLVPGISAGEVLGASVWIRIGPMTFQPGEIAKITLAIFFAGYLSSNRDLILLAGRKIGPMQLPRFKDLGP
;
A
#
# COMPACT_ATOMS: atom_id res chain seq x y z
N MET A 1 -10.92 -4.76 89.95
CA MET A 1 -10.45 -3.37 90.22
C MET A 1 -8.93 -3.36 89.99
N PRO A 2 -8.33 -2.31 89.41
CA PRO A 2 -8.06 -2.14 87.97
C PRO A 2 -6.55 -1.86 87.64
N HIS A 3 -6.24 -1.52 86.37
CA HIS A 3 -5.13 -0.69 85.81
C HIS A 3 -4.36 -1.34 84.65
N ARG A 4 -4.50 -0.79 83.42
CA ARG A 4 -3.57 0.08 82.62
C ARG A 4 -2.44 -0.73 81.95
N HIS A 5 -1.96 -0.51 80.72
CA HIS A 5 -1.85 0.62 79.79
C HIS A 5 -1.79 0.06 78.35
N GLY A 6 -2.29 0.76 77.32
CA GLY A 6 -1.54 1.71 76.48
C GLY A 6 -1.19 1.02 75.14
N GLN A 7 -1.14 1.65 73.96
CA GLN A 7 -1.28 3.01 73.49
C GLN A 7 -1.44 2.89 71.97
N ALA A 8 -2.29 3.72 71.37
CA ALA A 8 -2.44 3.84 69.93
C ALA A 8 -1.41 4.83 69.40
N ASP A 9 -0.66 4.47 68.36
CA ASP A 9 0.08 5.41 67.53
C ASP A 9 -0.15 5.06 66.05
N GLY A 10 -0.67 6.03 65.31
CA GLY A 10 -0.76 5.98 63.86
C GLY A 10 0.49 6.57 63.23
N GLU A 11 1.03 5.87 62.24
CA GLU A 11 1.96 6.41 61.26
C GLU A 11 1.55 5.84 59.89
N SER A 12 1.02 6.68 59.01
CA SER A 12 1.77 7.46 58.01
C SER A 12 1.82 6.72 56.66
N LEU A 13 0.80 7.01 55.85
CA LEU A 13 0.75 6.71 54.42
C LEU A 13 1.77 7.60 53.69
N ALA A 14 2.95 7.07 53.38
CA ALA A 14 3.95 7.73 52.54
C ALA A 14 4.31 6.86 51.33
N HIS A 15 3.60 7.12 50.24
CA HIS A 15 4.08 7.21 48.86
C HIS A 15 5.50 6.68 48.57
N ASN A 16 5.62 5.43 48.09
CA ASN A 16 6.84 4.93 47.47
C ASN A 16 6.57 4.63 45.98
N ARG A 17 6.82 5.63 45.11
CA ARG A 17 6.87 5.44 43.66
C ARG A 17 8.31 5.07 43.28
N PRO A 18 8.56 3.95 42.58
CA PRO A 18 9.90 3.68 42.07
C PRO A 18 10.25 4.69 40.97
N HIS A 19 11.43 5.30 41.12
CA HIS A 19 12.06 6.20 40.17
C HIS A 19 12.22 5.52 38.78
N ALA A 20 11.79 6.21 37.73
CA ALA A 20 12.11 5.86 36.35
C ALA A 20 13.58 6.21 36.07
N GLY A 21 14.46 5.23 36.17
CA GLY A 21 15.83 5.31 35.67
C GLY A 21 15.86 5.22 34.13
N GLU A 22 16.81 5.92 33.51
CA GLU A 22 17.08 5.93 32.07
C GLU A 22 17.22 4.51 31.46
N PRO A 23 16.91 4.31 30.17
CA PRO A 23 17.08 3.02 29.50
C PRO A 23 18.57 2.69 29.35
N GLU A 24 19.09 1.93 30.31
CA GLU A 24 20.40 1.29 30.27
C GLU A 24 20.50 0.41 29.02
N SER A 25 21.52 0.68 28.20
CA SER A 25 21.80 -0.03 26.95
C SER A 25 21.89 -1.54 27.19
N LEU A 26 21.10 -2.32 26.47
CA LEU A 26 21.05 -3.77 26.56
C LEU A 26 22.39 -4.38 26.12
N GLU A 27 23.30 -4.63 27.05
CA GLU A 27 24.51 -5.40 26.80
C GLU A 27 24.15 -6.87 26.47
N PRO A 28 24.81 -7.48 25.47
CA PRO A 28 24.53 -8.86 25.03
C PRO A 28 24.93 -9.96 26.04
N ALA A 29 25.42 -9.59 27.24
CA ALA A 29 25.98 -10.52 28.22
C ALA A 29 24.93 -11.27 29.08
N ASN A 30 23.65 -10.88 29.05
CA ASN A 30 22.63 -11.41 29.98
C ASN A 30 21.71 -12.51 29.42
N ILE A 31 22.04 -13.13 28.28
CA ILE A 31 21.28 -14.26 27.74
C ILE A 31 21.85 -15.56 28.34
N VAL A 32 21.30 -15.98 29.48
CA VAL A 32 21.61 -17.28 30.09
C VAL A 32 20.62 -18.32 29.56
N ALA A 33 21.13 -19.39 28.95
CA ALA A 33 20.33 -20.56 28.60
C ALA A 33 20.20 -21.48 29.83
N ASP A 34 18.99 -21.61 30.36
CA ASP A 34 18.66 -22.59 31.41
C ASP A 34 18.51 -24.00 30.79
N VAL A 35 18.57 -25.04 31.64
CA VAL A 35 18.48 -26.48 31.34
C VAL A 35 17.17 -26.86 30.60
N HIS A 36 16.19 -25.96 30.55
CA HIS A 36 14.96 -26.08 29.76
C HIS A 36 14.95 -25.31 28.41
N GLY A 37 16.09 -24.77 27.97
CA GLY A 37 16.36 -24.40 26.57
C GLY A 37 15.64 -23.15 26.01
N GLY A 38 14.98 -22.34 26.84
CA GLY A 38 14.31 -21.11 26.42
C GLY A 38 15.16 -19.85 26.67
N PRO A 39 15.08 -18.80 25.83
CA PRO A 39 15.73 -17.52 26.12
C PRO A 39 15.02 -16.81 27.29
N TYR A 40 15.79 -16.46 28.32
CA TYR A 40 15.34 -15.67 29.47
C TYR A 40 16.04 -14.31 29.46
N VAL A 41 15.33 -13.24 29.86
CA VAL A 41 15.93 -11.93 30.16
C VAL A 41 15.64 -11.60 31.62
N ARG A 42 16.68 -11.42 32.44
CA ARG A 42 16.56 -11.21 33.90
C ARG A 42 15.61 -12.21 34.61
N GLY A 43 15.72 -13.50 34.30
CA GLY A 43 14.91 -14.54 34.97
C GLY A 43 13.42 -14.53 34.61
N VAL A 44 12.97 -13.67 33.70
CA VAL A 44 11.61 -13.70 33.15
C VAL A 44 11.62 -14.54 31.86
N PRO A 45 10.73 -15.56 31.73
CA PRO A 45 10.62 -16.32 30.51
C PRO A 45 10.23 -15.38 29.38
N MET A 46 11.07 -15.30 28.35
CA MET A 46 10.77 -14.49 27.19
C MET A 46 9.71 -15.25 26.39
N ILE A 47 8.43 -14.95 26.64
CA ILE A 47 7.33 -15.43 25.80
C ILE A 47 7.46 -14.70 24.46
N LEU A 48 8.28 -15.26 23.56
CA LEU A 48 8.31 -14.90 22.16
C LEU A 48 6.93 -15.24 21.60
N ALA A 49 6.00 -14.27 21.63
CA ALA A 49 4.75 -14.34 20.90
C ALA A 49 5.08 -14.37 19.40
N THR A 50 5.45 -15.55 18.90
CA THR A 50 5.62 -15.81 17.49
C THR A 50 4.24 -15.85 16.87
N THR A 51 3.75 -14.68 16.46
CA THR A 51 2.50 -14.61 15.70
C THR A 51 2.75 -15.29 14.36
N THR A 52 2.25 -16.52 14.21
CA THR A 52 2.30 -17.19 12.91
C THR A 52 1.45 -16.37 11.93
N PRO A 53 1.99 -15.91 10.79
CA PRO A 53 1.20 -15.16 9.82
C PRO A 53 0.03 -16.02 9.34
N ARG A 54 -1.21 -15.58 9.60
CA ARG A 54 -2.41 -16.29 9.17
C ARG A 54 -2.97 -15.66 7.89
N PRO A 55 -3.27 -16.45 6.85
CA PRO A 55 -3.89 -15.92 5.64
C PRO A 55 -5.31 -15.43 5.95
N ARG A 56 -5.60 -14.16 5.67
CA ARG A 56 -6.91 -13.53 5.94
C ARG A 56 -7.81 -13.45 4.69
N ARG A 57 -7.65 -14.38 3.74
CA ARG A 57 -8.37 -14.36 2.44
C ARG A 57 -9.90 -14.48 2.59
N ASN A 58 -10.40 -15.16 3.62
CA ASN A 58 -11.84 -15.21 3.88
C ASN A 58 -12.40 -13.84 4.31
N VAL A 59 -11.61 -13.05 5.05
CA VAL A 59 -11.99 -11.66 5.40
C VAL A 59 -12.03 -10.80 4.15
N GLU A 60 -11.04 -10.94 3.27
CA GLU A 60 -11.04 -10.27 1.96
C GLU A 60 -12.30 -10.62 1.17
N LEU A 61 -12.69 -11.90 1.09
CA LEU A 61 -13.88 -12.32 0.35
C LEU A 61 -15.15 -11.65 0.90
N VAL A 62 -15.33 -11.60 2.22
CA VAL A 62 -16.48 -10.93 2.85
C VAL A 62 -16.47 -9.44 2.53
N LEU A 63 -15.31 -8.78 2.68
CA LEU A 63 -15.16 -7.36 2.36
C LEU A 63 -15.36 -7.08 0.86
N LEU A 64 -14.96 -8.02 -0.01
CA LEU A 64 -15.11 -7.92 -1.45
C LEU A 64 -16.58 -7.99 -1.86
N VAL A 65 -17.36 -8.89 -1.26
CA VAL A 65 -18.81 -8.96 -1.46
C VAL A 65 -19.47 -7.66 -1.01
N LEU A 66 -19.08 -7.10 0.14
CA LEU A 66 -19.57 -5.81 0.60
C LEU A 66 -19.19 -4.68 -0.36
N ALA A 67 -17.94 -4.65 -0.84
CA ALA A 67 -17.46 -3.66 -1.81
C ALA A 67 -18.24 -3.72 -3.14
N LEU A 68 -18.50 -4.94 -3.65
CA LEU A 68 -19.32 -5.15 -4.83
C LEU A 68 -20.76 -4.70 -4.61
N ALA A 69 -21.35 -4.98 -3.44
CA ALA A 69 -22.68 -4.50 -3.08
C ALA A 69 -22.76 -2.96 -3.07
N VAL A 70 -21.73 -2.29 -2.55
CA VAL A 70 -21.63 -0.82 -2.58
C VAL A 70 -21.54 -0.29 -4.02
N GLY A 71 -20.63 -0.84 -4.84
CA GLY A 71 -20.44 -0.38 -6.22
C GLY A 71 -21.66 -0.62 -7.11
N ILE A 72 -22.21 -1.83 -7.09
CA ILE A 72 -23.40 -2.20 -7.87
C ILE A 72 -24.63 -1.46 -7.35
N GLY A 73 -24.75 -1.31 -6.03
CA GLY A 73 -25.82 -0.52 -5.41
C GLY A 73 -25.78 0.95 -5.83
N ALA A 74 -24.59 1.54 -5.92
CA ALA A 74 -24.43 2.90 -6.44
C ALA A 74 -24.85 3.00 -7.91
N SER A 75 -24.42 2.07 -8.77
CA SER A 75 -24.85 2.03 -10.18
C SER A 75 -26.36 1.83 -10.31
N ALA A 76 -26.97 0.98 -9.48
CA ALA A 76 -28.41 0.77 -9.44
C ALA A 76 -29.16 2.06 -9.08
N MET A 77 -28.69 2.78 -8.06
CA MET A 77 -29.26 4.07 -7.66
C MET A 77 -29.18 5.13 -8.76
N VAL A 78 -28.11 5.12 -9.56
CA VAL A 78 -27.98 5.99 -10.74
C VAL A 78 -29.01 5.59 -11.81
N GLY A 79 -29.12 4.30 -12.11
CA GLY A 79 -30.05 3.77 -13.11
C GLY A 79 -31.52 3.99 -12.77
N LEU A 80 -31.91 3.97 -11.48
CA LEU A 80 -33.29 4.21 -11.03
C LEU A 80 -33.84 5.58 -11.42
N ASN A 81 -32.97 6.57 -11.68
CA ASN A 81 -33.36 7.91 -12.12
C ASN A 81 -33.49 8.02 -13.66
N SER A 82 -33.41 6.91 -14.38
CA SER A 82 -33.50 6.84 -15.84
C SER A 82 -34.68 5.95 -16.28
N PRO A 83 -35.37 6.26 -17.40
CA PRO A 83 -36.37 5.37 -17.99
C PRO A 83 -35.82 3.98 -18.37
N ALA A 84 -34.51 3.86 -18.54
CA ALA A 84 -33.80 2.62 -18.87
C ALA A 84 -33.19 1.93 -17.64
N ALA A 85 -33.83 2.04 -16.47
CA ALA A 85 -33.35 1.39 -15.25
C ALA A 85 -33.14 -0.12 -15.43
N PHE A 86 -31.97 -0.63 -15.00
CA PHE A 86 -31.60 -2.05 -15.07
C PHE A 86 -31.59 -2.65 -16.49
N ASP A 87 -31.15 -1.88 -17.47
CA ASP A 87 -30.93 -2.32 -18.84
C ASP A 87 -29.82 -3.38 -18.97
N ALA A 88 -29.59 -3.83 -20.20
CA ALA A 88 -28.56 -4.84 -20.49
C ALA A 88 -27.15 -4.37 -20.10
N ASP A 89 -26.87 -3.07 -20.22
CA ASP A 89 -25.56 -2.49 -19.90
C ASP A 89 -25.31 -2.52 -18.39
N PHE A 90 -26.31 -2.20 -17.57
CA PHE A 90 -26.22 -2.34 -16.11
C PHE A 90 -25.86 -3.78 -15.71
N TRP A 91 -26.56 -4.78 -16.27
CA TRP A 91 -26.31 -6.19 -15.94
C TRP A 91 -24.95 -6.67 -16.47
N PHE A 92 -24.56 -6.24 -17.67
CA PHE A 92 -23.26 -6.55 -18.25
C PHE A 92 -22.12 -5.97 -17.41
N GLN A 93 -22.16 -4.69 -17.08
CA GLN A 93 -21.14 -4.03 -16.27
C GLN A 93 -21.04 -4.65 -14.86
N SER A 94 -22.18 -4.88 -14.21
CA SER A 94 -22.23 -5.45 -12.86
C SER A 94 -21.68 -6.88 -12.82
N SER A 95 -22.13 -7.73 -13.76
CA SER A 95 -21.66 -9.12 -13.84
C SER A 95 -20.17 -9.20 -14.17
N LEU A 96 -19.69 -8.34 -15.07
CA LEU A 96 -18.28 -8.32 -15.47
C LEU A 96 -17.37 -7.87 -14.32
N LEU A 97 -17.79 -6.85 -13.55
CA LEU A 97 -17.05 -6.41 -12.35
C LEU A 97 -17.00 -7.51 -11.28
N ILE A 98 -18.12 -8.21 -11.04
CA ILE A 98 -18.17 -9.37 -10.13
C ILE A 98 -17.15 -10.42 -10.59
N VAL A 99 -17.25 -10.89 -11.84
CA VAL A 99 -16.39 -11.95 -12.36
C VAL A 99 -14.92 -11.54 -12.27
N ALA A 100 -14.57 -10.31 -12.67
CA ALA A 100 -13.20 -9.82 -12.60
C ALA A 100 -12.69 -9.72 -11.15
N ALA A 101 -13.50 -9.22 -10.21
CA ALA A 101 -13.13 -9.11 -8.81
C ALA A 101 -12.90 -10.48 -8.16
N PHE A 102 -13.79 -11.44 -8.43
CA PHE A 102 -13.65 -12.82 -7.95
C PHE A 102 -12.44 -13.53 -8.56
N ALA A 103 -12.18 -13.33 -9.85
CA ALA A 103 -10.98 -13.86 -10.51
C ALA A 103 -9.70 -13.30 -9.87
N PHE A 104 -9.66 -11.99 -9.61
CA PHE A 104 -8.53 -11.36 -8.93
C PHE A 104 -8.33 -11.93 -7.52
N HIS A 105 -9.41 -12.04 -6.74
CA HIS A 105 -9.39 -12.65 -5.41
C HIS A 105 -8.83 -14.08 -5.44
N MET A 106 -9.25 -14.89 -6.42
CA MET A 106 -8.78 -16.25 -6.58
C MET A 106 -7.27 -16.31 -6.84
N ILE A 107 -6.77 -15.41 -7.68
CA ILE A 107 -5.34 -15.32 -7.98
C ILE A 107 -4.55 -14.91 -6.74
N LEU A 108 -5.04 -13.94 -5.96
CA LEU A 108 -4.43 -13.57 -4.68
C LEU A 108 -4.42 -14.74 -3.69
N ARG A 109 -5.49 -15.55 -3.65
CA ARG A 109 -5.58 -16.73 -2.78
C ARG A 109 -4.50 -17.76 -3.10
N PHE A 110 -4.08 -17.89 -4.36
CA PHE A 110 -3.02 -18.82 -4.74
C PHE A 110 -1.62 -18.20 -4.68
N ARG A 111 -1.45 -16.97 -5.18
CA ARG A 111 -0.14 -16.35 -5.40
C ARG A 111 0.32 -15.44 -4.25
N ALA A 112 -0.61 -14.89 -3.47
CA ALA A 112 -0.35 -13.87 -2.45
C ALA A 112 -1.14 -14.13 -1.16
N LYS A 113 -1.03 -15.36 -0.61
CA LYS A 113 -1.77 -15.84 0.57
C LYS A 113 -1.72 -14.91 1.79
N TYR A 114 -0.58 -14.23 1.96
CA TYR A 114 -0.28 -13.35 3.10
C TYR A 114 -0.38 -11.86 2.77
N ALA A 115 -0.92 -11.48 1.60
CA ALA A 115 -1.16 -10.08 1.31
C ALA A 115 -2.12 -9.44 2.33
N ASP A 116 -2.25 -8.13 2.30
CA ASP A 116 -3.29 -7.42 3.03
C ASP A 116 -4.68 -7.79 2.44
N PRO A 117 -5.67 -8.19 3.25
CA PRO A 117 -7.02 -8.52 2.77
C PRO A 117 -7.90 -7.30 2.45
N ILE A 118 -7.47 -6.07 2.76
CA ILE A 118 -8.29 -4.87 2.69
C ILE A 118 -8.14 -4.14 1.34
N ILE A 119 -6.96 -4.22 0.72
CA ILE A 119 -6.60 -3.44 -0.47
C ILE A 119 -7.53 -3.73 -1.66
N LEU A 120 -7.74 -5.01 -2.01
CA LEU A 120 -8.59 -5.36 -3.15
C LEU A 120 -10.05 -4.89 -2.95
N PRO A 121 -10.71 -5.17 -1.80
CA PRO A 121 -12.04 -4.65 -1.53
C PRO A 121 -12.16 -3.12 -1.62
N ILE A 122 -11.20 -2.36 -1.06
CA ILE A 122 -11.23 -0.89 -1.15
C ILE A 122 -11.14 -0.44 -2.60
N VAL A 123 -10.21 -1.00 -3.38
CA VAL A 123 -10.03 -0.65 -4.79
C VAL A 123 -11.28 -0.97 -5.60
N VAL A 124 -11.92 -2.13 -5.37
CA VAL A 124 -13.16 -2.52 -6.05
C VAL A 124 -14.33 -1.60 -5.65
N ALA A 125 -14.45 -1.22 -4.37
CA ALA A 125 -15.48 -0.29 -3.92
C ALA A 125 -15.32 1.09 -4.57
N LEU A 126 -14.10 1.64 -4.55
CA LEU A 126 -13.81 2.94 -5.16
C LEU A 126 -13.98 2.91 -6.68
N ASN A 127 -13.58 1.83 -7.34
CA ASN A 127 -13.77 1.66 -8.77
C ASN A 127 -15.26 1.56 -9.14
N GLY A 128 -16.04 0.75 -8.42
CA GLY A 128 -17.49 0.62 -8.63
C GLY A 128 -18.22 1.95 -8.41
N LEU A 129 -17.86 2.69 -7.37
CA LEU A 129 -18.38 4.06 -7.15
C LEU A 129 -18.00 5.00 -8.30
N GLY A 130 -16.75 4.96 -8.75
CA GLY A 130 -16.28 5.76 -9.88
C GLY A 130 -17.02 5.45 -11.18
N LEU A 131 -17.27 4.17 -11.47
CA LEU A 131 -18.08 3.73 -12.62
C LEU A 131 -19.50 4.27 -12.54
N ALA A 132 -20.15 4.16 -11.37
CA ALA A 132 -21.49 4.72 -11.16
C ALA A 132 -21.53 6.24 -11.39
N LEU A 133 -20.52 6.97 -10.91
CA LEU A 133 -20.42 8.42 -11.08
C LEU A 133 -20.17 8.82 -12.53
N ILE A 134 -19.34 8.09 -13.27
CA ILE A 134 -19.09 8.34 -14.69
C ILE A 134 -20.35 8.06 -15.50
N HIS A 135 -21.02 6.94 -15.24
CA HIS A 135 -22.26 6.59 -15.91
C HIS A 135 -23.38 7.62 -15.67
N ARG A 136 -23.40 8.24 -14.48
CA ARG A 136 -24.32 9.35 -14.19
C ARG A 136 -24.06 10.60 -15.06
N MET A 137 -22.83 10.80 -15.53
CA MET A 137 -22.42 11.97 -16.31
C MET A 137 -22.41 11.73 -17.82
N ASP A 138 -22.55 10.48 -18.28
CA ASP A 138 -22.53 10.14 -19.70
C ASP A 138 -23.72 10.79 -20.43
N GLN A 139 -23.44 11.42 -21.57
CA GLN A 139 -24.47 11.99 -22.43
C GLN A 139 -24.93 10.97 -23.48
N PRO A 140 -26.17 11.11 -24.02
CA PRO A 140 -26.64 10.22 -25.09
C PRO A 140 -25.68 10.21 -26.29
N GLY A 141 -25.13 9.04 -26.61
CA GLY A 141 -24.16 8.85 -27.70
C GLY A 141 -22.69 8.77 -27.26
N GLU A 142 -22.38 8.99 -25.99
CA GLU A 142 -21.05 8.78 -25.42
C GLU A 142 -20.86 7.31 -24.96
N ASP A 143 -19.68 6.74 -25.20
CA ASP A 143 -19.29 5.38 -24.74
C ASP A 143 -18.34 5.47 -23.52
N THR A 144 -18.38 6.57 -22.74
CA THR A 144 -17.37 6.87 -21.72
C THR A 144 -17.40 5.86 -20.58
N GLY A 145 -18.59 5.50 -20.08
CA GLY A 145 -18.75 4.50 -19.03
C GLY A 145 -18.23 3.13 -19.43
N ASN A 146 -18.53 2.68 -20.65
CA ASN A 146 -18.01 1.41 -21.18
C ASN A 146 -16.50 1.47 -21.42
N ASN A 147 -15.97 2.62 -21.87
CA ASN A 147 -14.54 2.81 -22.01
C ASN A 147 -13.83 2.73 -20.65
N GLN A 148 -14.42 3.33 -19.61
CA GLN A 148 -13.92 3.22 -18.23
C GLN A 148 -13.92 1.77 -17.72
N LEU A 149 -14.94 0.99 -18.08
CA LEU A 149 -14.98 -0.43 -17.76
C LEU A 149 -13.84 -1.19 -18.44
N ARG A 150 -13.60 -0.94 -19.75
CA ARG A 150 -12.48 -1.55 -20.48
C ARG A 150 -11.13 -1.21 -19.83
N TRP A 151 -10.92 0.04 -19.40
CA TRP A 151 -9.73 0.45 -18.66
C TRP A 151 -9.59 -0.24 -17.31
N THR A 152 -10.69 -0.43 -16.59
CA THR A 152 -10.71 -1.18 -15.32
C THR A 152 -10.24 -2.61 -15.54
N LEU A 153 -10.75 -3.30 -16.56
CA LEU A 153 -10.36 -4.67 -16.88
C LEU A 153 -8.90 -4.77 -17.31
N LEU A 154 -8.44 -3.83 -18.13
CA LEU A 154 -7.03 -3.77 -18.53
C LEU A 154 -6.13 -3.56 -17.30
N ALA A 155 -6.48 -2.65 -16.40
CA ALA A 155 -5.72 -2.40 -15.17
C ALA A 155 -5.69 -3.64 -14.25
N MET A 156 -6.82 -4.35 -14.11
CA MET A 156 -6.89 -5.59 -13.35
C MET A 156 -6.04 -6.69 -13.98
N ALA A 157 -6.11 -6.86 -15.30
CA ALA A 157 -5.31 -7.84 -16.04
C ALA A 157 -3.81 -7.57 -15.89
N VAL A 158 -3.37 -6.31 -16.09
CA VAL A 158 -1.97 -5.90 -15.89
C VAL A 158 -1.54 -6.14 -14.44
N SER A 159 -2.38 -5.80 -13.46
CA SER A 159 -2.07 -6.04 -12.05
C SER A 159 -1.92 -7.53 -11.72
N ILE A 160 -2.79 -8.37 -12.28
CA ILE A 160 -2.71 -9.83 -12.18
C ILE A 160 -1.39 -10.34 -12.76
N VAL A 161 -1.02 -9.88 -13.96
CA VAL A 161 0.24 -10.23 -14.62
C VAL A 161 1.43 -9.85 -13.73
N VAL A 162 1.44 -8.63 -13.18
CA VAL A 162 2.50 -8.18 -12.26
C VAL A 162 2.58 -9.08 -11.03
N ILE A 163 1.48 -9.37 -10.35
CA ILE A 163 1.45 -10.26 -9.17
C ILE A 163 1.92 -11.68 -9.54
N TRP A 164 1.60 -12.13 -10.75
CA TRP A 164 1.97 -13.45 -11.21
C TRP A 164 3.47 -13.58 -11.50
N PHE A 165 4.10 -12.59 -12.12
CA PHE A 165 5.51 -12.67 -12.51
C PHE A 165 6.47 -12.07 -11.47
N LEU A 166 6.08 -11.01 -10.77
CA LEU A 166 6.89 -10.32 -9.77
C LEU A 166 6.71 -10.95 -8.37
N LYS A 167 7.28 -12.15 -8.19
CA LYS A 167 7.22 -12.89 -6.92
C LYS A 167 7.98 -12.20 -5.78
N ASP A 168 9.14 -11.64 -6.09
CA ASP A 168 10.00 -10.97 -5.11
C ASP A 168 10.28 -9.55 -5.59
N HIS A 169 9.76 -8.56 -4.86
CA HIS A 169 9.97 -7.15 -5.17
C HIS A 169 11.44 -6.72 -5.00
N ARG A 170 12.26 -7.46 -4.24
CA ARG A 170 13.69 -7.17 -4.08
C ARG A 170 14.46 -7.29 -5.38
N ILE A 171 13.94 -8.08 -6.34
CA ILE A 171 14.52 -8.20 -7.67
C ILE A 171 14.58 -6.86 -8.40
N LEU A 172 13.67 -5.93 -8.09
CA LEU A 172 13.63 -4.60 -8.70
C LEU A 172 14.88 -3.77 -8.36
N ARG A 173 15.54 -4.05 -7.22
CA ARG A 173 16.77 -3.36 -6.80
C ARG A 173 17.91 -3.52 -7.82
N ARG A 174 17.97 -4.64 -8.54
CA ARG A 174 19.00 -4.85 -9.60
C ARG A 174 18.78 -3.95 -10.83
N PHE A 175 17.58 -3.39 -10.98
CA PHE A 175 17.20 -2.51 -12.09
C PHE A 175 17.08 -1.04 -11.67
N THR A 176 17.70 -0.64 -10.55
CA THR A 176 17.62 0.73 -10.00
C THR A 176 17.94 1.78 -11.07
N PHE A 177 19.13 1.72 -11.68
CA PHE A 177 19.55 2.70 -12.69
C PHE A 177 18.85 2.53 -14.04
N ILE A 178 18.46 1.31 -14.41
CA ILE A 178 17.63 1.07 -15.60
C ILE A 178 16.26 1.74 -15.44
N SER A 179 15.69 1.71 -14.24
CA SER A 179 14.42 2.36 -13.92
C SER A 179 14.55 3.90 -13.92
N LEU A 180 15.72 4.44 -13.52
CA LEU A 180 16.01 5.88 -13.67
C LEU A 180 16.07 6.28 -15.14
N ALA A 181 16.83 5.55 -15.95
CA ALA A 181 16.95 5.81 -17.39
C ALA A 181 15.58 5.70 -18.08
N ALA A 182 14.80 4.66 -17.75
CA ALA A 182 13.44 4.50 -18.25
C ALA A 182 12.55 5.69 -17.87
N SER A 183 12.60 6.16 -16.62
CA SER A 183 11.86 7.35 -16.17
C SER A 183 12.23 8.59 -16.98
N ALA A 184 13.52 8.83 -17.19
CA ALA A 184 14.00 9.98 -17.96
C ALA A 184 13.53 9.92 -19.42
N VAL A 185 13.65 8.75 -20.06
CA VAL A 185 13.16 8.54 -21.43
C VAL A 185 11.65 8.76 -21.50
N LEU A 186 10.88 8.18 -20.59
CA LEU A 186 9.42 8.32 -20.55
C LEU A 186 8.98 9.78 -20.36
N LEU A 187 9.70 10.57 -19.56
CA LEU A 187 9.37 11.99 -19.35
C LEU A 187 9.68 12.85 -20.57
N VAL A 188 10.71 12.51 -21.34
CA VAL A 188 11.08 13.24 -22.57
C VAL A 188 10.24 12.78 -23.77
N LEU A 189 9.69 11.56 -23.74
CA LEU A 189 8.99 10.94 -24.87
C LEU A 189 7.86 11.81 -25.47
N PRO A 190 6.98 12.47 -24.69
CA PRO A 190 5.93 13.33 -25.24
C PRO A 190 6.45 14.57 -25.98
N LEU A 191 7.69 14.98 -25.77
CA LEU A 191 8.30 16.13 -26.43
C LEU A 191 8.86 15.79 -27.82
N VAL A 192 8.95 14.49 -28.16
CA VAL A 192 9.51 14.04 -29.44
C VAL A 192 8.49 14.27 -30.56
N PRO A 193 8.83 15.05 -31.61
CA PRO A 193 7.97 15.26 -32.76
C PRO A 193 7.61 13.91 -33.43
N GLY A 194 6.34 13.72 -33.76
CA GLY A 194 5.83 12.50 -34.39
C GLY A 194 5.39 11.40 -33.41
N ILE A 195 5.75 11.47 -32.12
CA ILE A 195 5.27 10.54 -31.07
C ILE A 195 4.16 11.17 -30.22
N SER A 196 4.25 12.48 -29.99
CA SER A 196 3.24 13.25 -29.26
C SER A 196 1.84 13.07 -29.85
N ALA A 197 0.83 12.97 -28.99
CA ALA A 197 -0.57 12.97 -29.39
C ALA A 197 -1.08 14.37 -29.80
N GLY A 198 -0.21 15.39 -29.75
CA GLY A 198 -0.55 16.79 -29.91
C GLY A 198 -0.82 17.48 -28.58
N GLU A 199 -1.23 18.74 -28.65
CA GLU A 199 -1.59 19.53 -27.48
C GLU A 199 -2.99 19.17 -27.00
N VAL A 200 -3.08 18.70 -25.76
CA VAL A 200 -4.36 18.50 -25.06
C VAL A 200 -4.40 19.51 -23.93
N LEU A 201 -5.40 20.40 -23.94
CA LEU A 201 -5.53 21.51 -22.97
C LEU A 201 -4.26 22.38 -22.90
N GLY A 202 -3.58 22.60 -24.04
CA GLY A 202 -2.38 23.44 -24.14
C GLY A 202 -1.08 22.78 -23.67
N ALA A 203 -1.06 21.46 -23.44
CA ALA A 203 0.14 20.73 -23.04
C ALA A 203 0.38 19.47 -23.88
N SER A 204 1.63 19.25 -24.29
CA SER A 204 2.07 18.04 -25.02
C SER A 204 2.63 16.99 -24.05
N VAL A 205 1.74 16.30 -23.33
CA VAL A 205 2.14 15.29 -22.30
C VAL A 205 1.68 13.86 -22.68
N TRP A 206 0.80 13.75 -23.67
CA TRP A 206 0.20 12.50 -24.10
C TRP A 206 0.90 11.95 -25.33
N ILE A 207 0.95 10.62 -25.44
CA ILE A 207 1.36 9.93 -26.66
C ILE A 207 0.21 9.10 -27.22
N ARG A 208 0.21 8.91 -28.54
CA ARG A 208 -0.82 8.13 -29.24
C ARG A 208 -0.24 6.76 -29.63
N ILE A 209 -0.91 5.69 -29.21
CA ILE A 209 -0.58 4.31 -29.59
C ILE A 209 -1.82 3.73 -30.27
N GLY A 210 -1.87 3.81 -31.60
CA GLY A 210 -3.04 3.43 -32.38
C GLY A 210 -4.29 4.24 -31.97
N PRO A 211 -5.41 3.59 -31.59
CA PRO A 211 -6.62 4.30 -31.17
C PRO A 211 -6.56 4.83 -29.74
N MET A 212 -5.58 4.41 -28.94
CA MET A 212 -5.49 4.77 -27.52
C MET A 212 -4.47 5.88 -27.28
N THR A 213 -4.73 6.70 -26.27
CA THR A 213 -3.77 7.67 -25.74
C THR A 213 -3.33 7.24 -24.36
N PHE A 214 -2.06 7.45 -24.04
CA PHE A 214 -1.49 7.12 -22.74
C PHE A 214 -0.53 8.23 -22.32
N GLN A 215 -0.45 8.46 -21.01
CA GLN A 215 0.47 9.42 -20.42
C GLN A 215 1.74 8.69 -19.91
N PRO A 216 2.90 8.86 -20.57
CA PRO A 216 4.17 8.26 -20.14
C PRO A 216 4.56 8.60 -18.70
N GLY A 217 4.17 9.79 -18.24
CA GLY A 217 4.38 10.24 -16.86
C GLY A 217 3.83 9.29 -15.80
N GLU A 218 2.75 8.55 -16.08
CA GLU A 218 2.19 7.57 -15.14
C GLU A 218 3.16 6.40 -14.88
N ILE A 219 3.76 5.87 -15.95
CA ILE A 219 4.77 4.81 -15.82
C ILE A 219 6.08 5.36 -15.25
N ALA A 220 6.45 6.59 -15.63
CA ALA A 220 7.62 7.26 -15.10
C ALA A 220 7.57 7.39 -13.57
N LYS A 221 6.39 7.66 -12.98
CA LYS A 221 6.21 7.69 -11.52
C LYS A 221 6.57 6.35 -10.87
N ILE A 222 6.15 5.23 -11.48
CA ILE A 222 6.43 3.88 -10.96
C ILE A 222 7.92 3.56 -11.08
N THR A 223 8.53 3.78 -12.25
CA THR A 223 9.96 3.50 -12.46
C THR A 223 10.85 4.40 -11.60
N LEU A 224 10.45 5.65 -11.37
CA LEU A 224 11.15 6.57 -10.50
C LEU A 224 11.04 6.16 -9.02
N ALA A 225 9.87 5.67 -8.59
CA ALA A 225 9.70 5.09 -7.26
C ALA A 225 10.60 3.87 -7.05
N ILE A 226 10.74 3.00 -8.06
CA ILE A 226 11.67 1.86 -8.03
C ILE A 226 13.12 2.34 -7.90
N PHE A 227 13.51 3.36 -8.67
CA PHE A 227 14.83 3.96 -8.57
C PHE A 227 15.10 4.49 -7.16
N PHE A 228 14.21 5.33 -6.61
CA PHE A 228 14.41 5.89 -5.28
C PHE A 228 14.45 4.82 -4.20
N ALA A 229 13.56 3.83 -4.25
CA ALA A 229 13.57 2.72 -3.30
C ALA A 229 14.88 1.93 -3.37
N GLY A 230 15.36 1.60 -4.56
CA GLY A 230 16.60 0.86 -4.76
C GLY A 230 17.85 1.65 -4.37
N TYR A 231 17.90 2.93 -4.72
CA TYR A 231 19.01 3.84 -4.43
C TYR A 231 19.11 4.11 -2.92
N LEU A 232 18.01 4.50 -2.27
CA LEU A 232 17.99 4.80 -0.84
C LEU A 232 18.24 3.56 0.01
N SER A 233 17.70 2.40 -0.39
CA SER A 233 17.98 1.13 0.31
C SER A 233 19.44 0.71 0.20
N SER A 234 20.14 1.04 -0.89
CA SER A 234 21.54 0.66 -1.10
C SER A 234 22.53 1.61 -0.45
N ASN A 235 22.18 2.90 -0.41
CA ASN A 235 23.01 3.94 0.18
C ASN A 235 22.59 4.29 1.61
N ARG A 236 21.78 3.43 2.26
CA ARG A 236 21.26 3.67 3.62
C ARG A 236 22.38 4.00 4.60
N ASP A 237 23.45 3.22 4.59
CA ASP A 237 24.55 3.40 5.53
C ASP A 237 25.39 4.65 5.21
N LEU A 238 25.55 5.00 3.94
CA LEU A 238 26.16 6.27 3.53
C LEU A 238 25.31 7.47 3.95
N ILE A 239 23.99 7.42 3.80
CA ILE A 239 23.09 8.49 4.26
C ILE A 239 23.14 8.62 5.79
N LEU A 240 23.32 7.51 6.51
CA LEU A 240 23.44 7.50 7.98
C LEU A 240 24.84 7.91 8.47
N LEU A 241 25.92 7.64 7.72
CA LEU A 241 27.30 8.02 8.07
C LEU A 241 27.71 9.41 7.55
N ALA A 242 27.11 9.91 6.47
CA ALA A 242 27.61 11.09 5.75
C ALA A 242 27.44 12.42 6.50
N GLY A 243 26.67 12.47 7.59
CA GLY A 243 26.40 13.76 8.20
C GLY A 243 27.47 14.25 9.17
N ARG A 244 28.00 15.46 8.97
CA ARG A 244 28.70 16.22 10.03
C ARG A 244 27.64 16.72 11.01
N LYS A 245 27.74 16.34 12.29
CA LYS A 245 26.83 16.83 13.34
C LYS A 245 27.06 18.33 13.55
N ILE A 246 26.02 19.13 13.35
CA ILE A 246 25.96 20.52 13.80
C ILE A 246 24.76 20.60 14.74
N GLY A 247 25.00 20.50 16.05
CA GLY A 247 23.94 20.39 17.07
C GLY A 247 23.17 19.05 16.98
N PRO A 248 21.83 19.03 17.21
CA PRO A 248 21.01 17.82 17.12
C PRO A 248 20.76 17.35 15.67
N MET A 249 21.28 18.06 14.67
CA MET A 249 21.06 17.79 13.24
C MET A 249 22.37 17.39 12.56
N GLN A 250 22.31 16.41 11.66
CA GLN A 250 23.48 15.79 11.03
C GLN A 250 23.42 16.02 9.51
N LEU A 251 24.31 16.88 8.99
CA LEU A 251 24.25 17.36 7.59
C LEU A 251 25.27 16.64 6.68
N PRO A 252 24.83 16.02 5.56
CA PRO A 252 25.67 15.19 4.69
C PRO A 252 26.82 15.98 4.02
N ARG A 253 27.96 15.31 3.78
CA ARG A 253 29.11 15.89 3.07
C ARG A 253 28.84 16.04 1.58
N PHE A 254 29.16 17.21 1.02
CA PHE A 254 29.03 17.50 -0.43
C PHE A 254 29.80 16.54 -1.35
N LYS A 255 30.80 15.82 -0.84
CA LYS A 255 31.62 14.87 -1.60
C LYS A 255 30.95 13.51 -1.84
N ASP A 256 29.86 13.21 -1.14
CA ASP A 256 29.14 11.93 -1.24
C ASP A 256 27.84 12.06 -2.09
N LEU A 257 27.67 13.19 -2.80
CA LEU A 257 26.48 13.53 -3.60
C LEU A 257 26.67 13.33 -5.12
N GLY A 258 27.81 12.80 -5.56
CA GLY A 258 28.08 12.46 -6.95
C GLY A 258 28.84 11.12 -7.07
N PRO A 259 28.75 10.43 -8.21
CA PRO A 259 29.47 9.17 -8.44
C PRO A 259 30.99 9.36 -8.43
#